data_AF-A0A815XG33-F1
#
_entry.id   AF-A0A815XG33-F1
#
_cell.length_a   1.000
_cell.length_b   1.000
_cell.length_c   1.000
_cell.angle_alpha   90.00
_cell.angle_beta   90.00
_cell.angle_gamma   90.00
#
_symmetry.space_group_name_H-M   'P 1'
#
loop_
_entity.id
_entity.type
_entity.pdbx_description
1 polymer ?
#
loop_
_entity_poly.entity_id
_entity_poly.type
_entity_poly.pdbx_seq_one_letter_code
_entity_poly.pdbx_strand_id
1 'polypeptide(L)'
;MLLVQVGIQILLILPLCVVGLLLSFPNIYQPTASFYSIFYICRVIFHISYATPFFLYVLSARTFRKGLIELIFKLLSANHHNRIHTMRRTGVPTDMQINTYLNETHL
;
A
#
# COMPACT_ATOMS: atom_id res chain seq x y z
N MET A 1 22.39 -10.97 2.35
CA MET A 1 21.03 -10.40 2.22
C MET A 1 20.69 -10.06 0.77
N LEU A 2 21.38 -9.11 0.13
CA LEU A 2 21.14 -8.75 -1.29
C LEU A 2 21.20 -9.94 -2.24
N LEU A 3 22.23 -10.79 -2.14
CA LEU A 3 22.39 -11.95 -3.03
C LEU A 3 21.26 -12.98 -2.86
N VAL A 4 20.80 -13.20 -1.61
CA VAL A 4 19.67 -14.09 -1.30
C VAL A 4 18.36 -13.51 -1.85
N GLN A 5 18.15 -12.20 -1.71
CA GLN A 5 16.99 -11.52 -2.24
C GLN A 5 16.94 -11.58 -3.78
N VAL A 6 18.07 -11.31 -4.45
CA VAL A 6 18.17 -11.42 -5.91
C VAL A 6 17.93 -12.86 -6.37
N GLY A 7 18.51 -13.85 -5.68
CA GLY A 7 18.31 -15.26 -6.02
C GLY A 7 16.85 -15.71 -5.90
N ILE A 8 16.17 -15.34 -4.82
CA ILE A 8 14.76 -15.65 -4.61
C ILE A 8 13.88 -14.92 -5.63
N GLN A 9 14.20 -13.67 -5.96
CA GLN A 9 13.42 -12.91 -6.94
C GLN A 9 13.53 -13.51 -8.34
N ILE A 10 14.72 -13.90 -8.77
CA ILE A 10 14.93 -14.58 -10.05
C ILE A 10 14.13 -15.89 -10.08
N LEU A 11 14.22 -16.70 -9.01
CA LEU A 11 13.52 -17.97 -8.91
C LEU A 11 11.99 -17.83 -9.02
N LEU A 12 11.42 -16.78 -8.41
CA LEU A 12 9.97 -16.52 -8.43
C LEU A 12 9.47 -15.93 -9.75
N ILE A 13 10.32 -15.18 -10.47
CA ILE A 13 9.97 -14.55 -11.75
C ILE A 13 10.14 -15.52 -12.92
N LEU A 14 11.12 -16.42 -12.86
CA LEU A 14 11.48 -17.34 -13.94
C LEU A 14 10.28 -18.10 -14.55
N PRO A 15 9.35 -18.70 -13.75
CA PRO A 15 8.24 -19.46 -14.30
C PRO A 15 7.32 -18.60 -15.17
N LEU A 16 7.04 -17.36 -14.76
CA LEU A 16 6.20 -16.45 -15.52
C LEU A 16 6.87 -16.05 -16.85
N CYS A 17 8.18 -15.81 -16.83
CA CYS A 17 8.95 -15.52 -18.04
C CYS A 17 8.91 -16.69 -19.03
N VAL A 18 9.07 -17.93 -18.55
CA VAL A 18 9.01 -19.13 -19.40
C VAL A 18 7.62 -19.26 -20.04
N VAL A 19 6.55 -19.19 -19.24
CA VAL A 19 5.18 -19.31 -19.75
C VAL A 19 4.82 -18.16 -20.71
N GLY A 20 5.28 -16.94 -20.44
CA GLY A 20 5.12 -15.80 -21.35
C GLY A 20 5.88 -15.94 -22.66
N LEU A 21 7.06 -16.57 -22.62
CA LEU A 21 7.84 -16.87 -23.81
C LEU A 21 7.13 -17.93 -24.68
N LEU A 22 6.55 -18.97 -24.07
CA LEU A 22 5.71 -19.94 -24.80
C LEU A 22 4.51 -19.30 -25.50
N LEU A 23 3.85 -18.34 -24.86
CA LEU A 23 2.73 -17.59 -25.48
C LEU A 23 3.17 -16.74 -26.67
N SER A 24 4.42 -16.29 -26.69
CA SER A 24 4.97 -15.49 -27.79
C SER A 24 5.24 -16.30 -29.06
N PHE A 25 5.22 -17.64 -28.99
CA PHE A 25 5.44 -18.55 -30.13
C PHE A 25 4.16 -19.33 -30.49
N PRO A 26 3.14 -18.68 -31.07
CA PRO A 26 1.85 -19.31 -31.38
C PRO A 26 1.93 -20.45 -32.41
N ASN A 27 3.00 -20.49 -33.22
CA ASN A 27 3.20 -21.54 -34.22
C ASN A 27 3.72 -22.86 -33.63
N ILE A 28 4.28 -22.85 -32.42
CA ILE A 28 4.93 -24.03 -31.82
C ILE A 28 4.04 -24.63 -30.72
N TYR A 29 3.17 -23.81 -30.10
CA TYR A 29 2.41 -24.22 -28.94
C TYR A 29 0.96 -23.76 -29.02
N GLN A 30 0.02 -24.71 -29.01
CA GLN A 30 -1.40 -24.43 -28.83
C GLN A 30 -1.75 -24.43 -27.33
N PRO A 31 -2.16 -23.29 -26.75
CA PRO A 31 -2.52 -23.22 -25.35
C PRO A 31 -3.79 -24.04 -25.07
N THR A 32 -3.71 -24.93 -24.08
CA THR A 32 -4.83 -25.74 -23.59
C THR A 32 -5.43 -25.13 -22.32
N ALA A 33 -6.59 -25.62 -21.87
CA ALA A 33 -7.17 -25.18 -20.59
C ALA A 33 -6.20 -25.36 -19.41
N SER A 34 -5.44 -26.46 -19.38
CA SER A 34 -4.42 -26.72 -18.36
C SER A 34 -3.27 -25.70 -18.38
N PHE A 35 -2.91 -25.21 -19.57
CA PHE A 35 -1.89 -24.16 -19.71
C PHE A 35 -2.32 -22.86 -19.04
N TYR A 36 -3.58 -22.45 -19.22
CA TYR A 36 -4.12 -21.26 -18.56
C TYR A 36 -4.13 -21.39 -17.03
N SER A 37 -4.44 -22.58 -16.50
CA SER A 37 -4.34 -22.83 -15.05
C SER A 37 -2.91 -22.63 -14.53
N ILE A 38 -1.91 -23.16 -15.25
CA ILE A 38 -0.49 -22.97 -14.90
C ILE A 38 -0.09 -21.49 -15.00
N PHE A 39 -0.53 -20.79 -16.05
CA PHE A 39 -0.28 -19.35 -16.20
C PHE A 39 -0.82 -18.53 -15.03
N TYR A 40 -2.05 -18.82 -14.58
CA TYR A 40 -2.62 -18.15 -13.40
C TYR A 40 -1.83 -18.44 -12.12
N ILE A 41 -1.40 -19.69 -11.91
CA ILE A 41 -0.56 -20.05 -10.75
C ILE A 41 0.76 -19.27 -10.79
N CYS A 42 1.46 -19.24 -11.93
CA CYS A 42 2.69 -18.48 -12.09
C CYS A 42 2.49 -16.98 -11.83
N ARG A 43 1.35 -16.43 -12.25
CA ARG A 43 1.00 -15.02 -12.05
C ARG A 43 0.73 -14.71 -10.57
N VAL A 44 0.10 -15.62 -9.83
CA VAL A 44 -0.08 -15.49 -8.37
C VAL A 44 1.26 -15.52 -7.66
N ILE A 45 2.14 -16.47 -8.01
CA ILE A 45 3.50 -16.56 -7.45
C ILE A 45 4.29 -15.28 -7.71
N PHE A 46 4.18 -14.71 -8.91
CA PHE A 46 4.80 -13.45 -9.26
C PHE A 46 4.29 -12.28 -8.39
N HIS A 47 3.00 -12.21 -8.09
CA HIS A 47 2.48 -11.17 -7.18
C HIS A 47 2.96 -11.36 -5.74
N ILE A 48 3.07 -12.61 -5.27
CA ILE A 48 3.66 -12.92 -3.96
C ILE A 48 5.14 -12.50 -3.90
N SER A 49 5.85 -12.51 -5.04
CA SER A 49 7.25 -12.08 -5.12
C SER A 49 7.49 -10.63 -4.68
N TYR A 50 6.48 -9.76 -4.75
CA TYR A 50 6.58 -8.38 -4.26
C TYR A 50 6.61 -8.29 -2.74
N ALA A 51 5.98 -9.25 -2.04
CA ALA A 51 5.97 -9.29 -0.59
C ALA A 51 7.24 -9.95 -0.03
N THR A 52 7.92 -10.79 -0.81
CA THR A 52 9.12 -11.52 -0.41
C THR A 52 10.26 -10.63 0.10
N PRO A 53 10.63 -9.50 -0.53
CA PRO A 53 11.64 -8.60 0.02
C PRO A 53 11.25 -8.07 1.40
N PHE A 54 9.98 -7.73 1.64
CA PHE A 54 9.54 -7.29 2.97
C PHE A 54 9.82 -8.35 4.04
N PHE A 55 9.45 -9.61 3.80
CA PHE A 55 9.71 -10.71 4.73
C PHE A 55 11.21 -10.98 4.91
N LEU A 56 11.99 -10.97 3.83
CA LEU A 56 13.44 -11.16 3.88
C LEU A 56 14.14 -10.05 4.66
N TYR A 57 13.68 -8.81 4.53
CA TYR A 57 14.19 -7.67 5.32
C TYR A 57 13.88 -7.83 6.81
N VAL A 58 12.65 -8.23 7.15
CA VAL A 58 12.26 -8.53 8.55
C VAL A 58 13.12 -9.66 9.11
N LEU A 59 13.39 -10.70 8.32
CA LEU A 59 14.16 -11.86 8.78
C LEU A 59 15.64 -11.54 8.96
N SER A 60 16.25 -10.81 8.01
CA SER A 60 17.71 -10.71 7.88
C SER A 60 18.38 -9.66 8.77
N ALA A 61 17.68 -8.62 9.24
CA ALA A 61 18.34 -7.51 9.94
C ALA A 61 17.72 -7.23 11.32
N ARG A 62 18.44 -7.65 12.38
CA ARG A 62 18.13 -7.31 13.79
C ARG A 62 17.97 -5.79 14.00
N THR A 63 18.76 -4.98 13.29
CA THR A 63 18.77 -3.51 13.37
C THR A 63 17.53 -2.89 12.72
N PHE A 64 17.05 -3.46 11.61
CA PHE A 64 15.86 -2.97 10.89
C PHE A 64 14.55 -3.32 11.60
N ARG A 65 14.49 -4.44 12.35
CA ARG A 65 13.30 -4.79 13.15
C ARG A 65 12.91 -3.68 14.13
N LYS A 66 13.90 -3.08 14.81
CA LYS A 66 13.63 -1.97 15.75
C LYS A 66 13.07 -0.74 15.02
N GLY A 67 13.68 -0.35 13.90
CA GLY A 67 13.20 0.77 13.08
C GLY A 67 11.82 0.55 12.46
N LEU A 68 11.53 -0.67 11.99
CA LEU A 68 10.23 -1.03 11.44
C LEU A 68 9.12 -1.01 12.52
N ILE A 69 9.41 -1.56 13.70
CA ILE A 69 8.49 -1.53 14.84
C ILE A 69 8.24 -0.09 15.30
N GLU A 70 9.28 0.74 15.39
CA GLU A 70 9.13 2.15 15.76
C GLU A 70 8.32 2.93 14.72
N LEU A 71 8.52 2.67 13.43
CA LEU A 71 7.76 3.28 12.35
C LEU A 71 6.28 2.87 12.39
N ILE A 72 6.00 1.58 12.61
CA ILE A 72 4.63 1.07 12.75
C ILE A 72 3.97 1.69 13.99
N PHE A 73 4.66 1.76 15.13
CA PHE A 73 4.15 2.43 16.33
C PHE A 73 3.89 3.91 16.10
N LYS A 74 4.77 4.63 15.40
CA LYS A 74 4.57 6.03 15.02
C LYS A 74 3.38 6.20 14.08
N LEU A 75 3.22 5.32 13.09
CA LEU A 75 2.08 5.36 12.16
C LEU A 75 0.76 5.08 12.89
N LEU A 76 0.74 4.10 13.79
CA LEU A 76 -0.44 3.76 14.60
C LEU A 76 -0.79 4.88 15.59
N SER A 77 0.23 5.46 16.24
CA SER A 77 0.09 6.57 17.20
C SER A 77 -0.34 7.87 16.52
N ALA A 78 0.19 8.18 15.34
CA ALA A 78 -0.22 9.32 14.53
C ALA A 78 -1.68 9.18 14.07
N ASN A 79 -2.13 7.96 13.75
CA ASN A 79 -3.53 7.72 13.39
C ASN A 79 -4.49 7.89 14.58
N HIS A 80 -4.01 7.70 15.82
CA HIS A 80 -4.79 8.02 17.02
C HIS A 80 -4.89 9.53 17.29
N HIS A 81 -3.87 10.32 16.93
CA HIS A 81 -3.89 11.78 17.04
C HIS A 81 -4.60 12.47 15.86
N ASN A 82 -4.73 11.80 14.71
CA ASN A 82 -5.51 12.30 13.58
C ASN A 82 -7.02 12.00 13.72
N ARG A 83 -7.48 11.85 14.97
CA ARG A 83 -8.90 11.80 15.31
C ARG A 83 -9.43 13.22 15.25
N ILE A 84 -9.74 13.67 14.03
CA ILE A 84 -10.71 14.71 13.74
C ILE A 84 -10.43 15.99 14.54
N HIS A 85 -9.51 16.83 14.05
CA HIS A 85 -9.73 18.26 14.20
C HIS A 85 -11.04 18.57 13.47
N THR A 86 -12.16 18.40 14.17
CA THR A 86 -13.38 19.13 13.85
C THR A 86 -12.91 20.57 13.87
N MET A 87 -12.83 21.20 12.71
CA MET A 87 -12.93 22.65 12.64
C MET A 87 -14.26 22.98 13.31
N ARG A 88 -14.21 23.19 14.63
CA ARG A 88 -15.23 23.86 15.39
C ARG A 88 -15.32 25.20 14.69
N ARG A 89 -16.35 25.33 13.86
CA ARG A 89 -16.81 26.57 13.24
C ARG A 89 -16.50 27.66 14.24
N THR A 90 -15.49 28.47 13.92
CA THR A 90 -15.06 29.60 14.70
C THR A 90 -16.32 30.31 15.14
N GLY A 91 -16.50 30.41 16.46
CA GLY A 91 -17.65 31.07 17.03
C GLY A 91 -17.76 32.43 16.37
N VAL A 92 -18.83 32.63 15.61
CA VAL A 92 -19.34 33.97 15.41
C VAL A 92 -19.68 34.43 16.82
N PRO A 93 -19.01 35.46 17.37
CA PRO A 93 -19.47 36.04 18.62
C PRO A 93 -20.87 36.59 18.36
N THR A 94 -21.88 35.90 18.89
CA THR A 94 -23.29 36.29 18.83
C THR A 94 -23.59 37.61 19.53
N ASP A 95 -22.59 38.24 20.12
CA ASP A 95 -22.73 39.50 20.88
C ASP A 95 -22.48 40.74 20.01
N MET A 96 -22.08 40.57 18.74
CA MET A 96 -21.83 41.68 17.82
C MET A 96 -22.90 41.83 16.72
N GLN A 97 -24.03 41.12 16.82
CA GLN A 97 -25.18 41.32 15.91
C GLN A 97 -26.40 41.96 16.58
N ILE A 98 -26.51 42.02 17.91
CA ILE A 98 -27.71 42.57 18.56
C ILE A 98 -27.73 44.11 18.56
N ASN A 99 -26.56 44.77 18.55
CA ASN A 99 -26.50 46.25 18.55
C ASN A 99 -26.78 46.90 17.19
N THR A 100 -26.78 46.15 16.09
CA THR A 100 -27.04 46.71 14.75
C THR A 100 -28.53 46.75 14.41
N TYR A 101 -29.35 45.86 14.99
CA TYR A 101 -30.80 45.83 14.73
C TYR A 101 -31.63 46.72 15.66
N LEU A 102 -31.04 47.23 16.75
CA LEU A 102 -31.71 48.13 17.70
C LEU A 102 -31.55 49.62 17.36
N ASN A 103 -30.68 49.95 16.40
CA ASN A 103 -30.41 51.33 16.01
C ASN A 103 -31.14 51.76 14.71
N GLU A 104 -31.84 50.84 14.04
CA GLU A 104 -32.65 51.12 12.85
C GLU A 104 -34.16 51.22 13.14
N THR A 105 -34.60 51.04 14.39
CA THR A 105 -36.02 51.13 14.80
C THR A 105 -36.37 52.41 15.56
N HIS A 106 -35.44 53.37 15.65
CA HIS A 106 -35.67 54.70 16.23
C HIS A 106 -35.24 55.83 15.29
N LEU A 107 -35.71 55.78 14.04
CA LEU A 107 -35.74 56.93 13.11
C LEU A 107 -37.05 56.93 12.32
#